data_AF-A0A3N6TWX7-F1
#
_entry.id   AF-A0A3N6TWX7-F1
#
_cell.length_a   1.000
_cell.length_b   1.000
_cell.length_c   1.000
_cell.angle_alpha   90.00
_cell.angle_beta   90.00
_cell.angle_gamma   90.00
#
_symmetry.space_group_name_H-M   'P 1'
#
loop_
_entity.id
_entity.type
_entity.pdbx_description
1 polymer ?
#
loop_
_entity_poly.entity_id
_entity_poly.type
_entity_poly.pdbx_seq_one_letter_code
_entity_poly.pdbx_strand_id
1 'polypeptide(L)' 'MNLVSHLAYFVMQTLLKLVSDCSAVALNPSKKETASESPLKIALFSLAKMCSNHQICRQFVKSSELFPVIARLKHSP' A
#
# COMPACT_ATOMS: atom_id res chain seq x y z
N MET A 1 -16.28 -11.82 -14.51
CA MET A 1 -15.47 -11.41 -13.34
C MET A 1 -16.30 -11.68 -12.09
N ASN A 2 -15.77 -12.39 -11.08
CA ASN A 2 -16.56 -12.84 -9.92
C ASN A 2 -16.57 -11.81 -8.76
N LEU A 3 -17.54 -11.91 -7.85
CA LEU A 3 -17.74 -11.00 -6.72
C LEU A 3 -16.47 -10.83 -5.86
N VAL A 4 -15.70 -11.91 -5.70
CA VAL A 4 -14.41 -11.93 -4.98
C VAL A 4 -13.38 -11.00 -5.64
N SER A 5 -13.33 -10.96 -6.97
CA SER A 5 -12.44 -10.04 -7.70
C SER A 5 -12.85 -8.57 -7.51
N HIS A 6 -14.15 -8.30 -7.37
CA HIS A 6 -14.67 -6.94 -7.17
C HIS A 6 -14.37 -6.42 -5.76
N LEU A 7 -14.53 -7.28 -4.75
CA LEU A 7 -14.13 -6.97 -3.38
C LEU A 7 -12.61 -6.76 -3.29
N ALA A 8 -11.82 -7.64 -3.89
CA ALA A 8 -10.36 -7.49 -3.93
C ALA A 8 -9.93 -6.18 -4.61
N TYR A 9 -10.60 -5.78 -5.69
CA TYR A 9 -10.34 -4.51 -6.37
C TYR A 9 -10.59 -3.30 -5.46
N PHE A 10 -11.73 -3.28 -4.75
CA PHE A 10 -12.04 -2.20 -3.82
C PHE A 10 -11.00 -2.10 -2.70
N VAL A 11 -10.67 -3.23 -2.07
CA VAL A 11 -9.66 -3.26 -1.01
C VAL A 11 -8.30 -2.76 -1.51
N MET A 12 -7.86 -3.18 -2.70
CA MET A 12 -6.59 -2.73 -3.28
C MET A 12 -6.59 -1.22 -3.53
N GLN A 13 -7.67 -0.66 -4.07
CA GLN A 13 -7.78 0.80 -4.25
C GLN A 13 -7.74 1.55 -2.92
N THR A 14 -8.48 1.09 -1.91
CA THR A 14 -8.48 1.72 -0.58
C THR A 14 -7.09 1.70 0.05
N LEU A 15 -6.39 0.56 -0.02
CA LEU A 15 -5.04 0.43 0.52
C LEU A 15 -4.04 1.32 -0.22
N LEU A 16 -4.12 1.39 -1.55
CA LEU A 16 -3.27 2.28 -2.34
C LEU A 16 -3.53 3.76 -2.02
N LYS A 17 -4.79 4.15 -1.84
CA LYS A 17 -5.12 5.52 -1.42
C LYS A 17 -4.54 5.86 -0.05
N LEU A 18 -4.63 4.94 0.91
CA LEU A 18 -4.02 5.12 2.24
C LEU A 18 -2.49 5.23 2.16
N VAL A 19 -1.84 4.44 1.30
CA VAL A 19 -0.40 4.58 1.02
C VAL A 19 -0.08 5.97 0.47
N SER A 20 -0.85 6.45 -0.50
CA SER A 20 -0.67 7.79 -1.07
C SER A 20 -0.76 8.86 0.02
N ASP A 21 -1.85 8.84 0.79
CA ASP A 21 -2.16 9.85 1.80
C ASP A 21 -1.09 9.89 2.92
N CYS A 22 -0.52 8.73 3.31
CA CYS A 22 0.49 8.66 4.36
C CYS A 22 1.96 8.74 3.88
N SER A 23 2.22 8.51 2.59
CA SER A 23 3.61 8.44 2.05
C SER A 23 4.36 9.77 2.14
N ALA A 24 3.68 10.90 1.97
CA ALA A 24 4.30 12.22 2.05
C ALA A 24 4.89 12.52 3.43
N VAL A 25 4.23 12.03 4.48
CA VAL A 25 4.67 12.16 5.88
C VAL A 25 5.83 11.21 6.16
N ALA A 26 5.76 9.96 5.69
CA ALA A 26 6.82 8.98 5.92
C ALA A 26 8.13 9.30 5.17
N LEU A 27 8.04 9.84 3.95
CA LEU A 27 9.20 10.22 3.15
C LEU A 27 9.85 11.54 3.59
N ASN A 28 9.21 12.30 4.49
CA ASN A 28 9.75 13.52 5.09
C ASN A 28 9.67 13.43 6.62
N PRO A 29 10.59 12.70 7.27
CA PRO A 29 10.55 12.42 8.71
C PRO A 29 10.99 13.64 9.53
N SER A 30 10.29 14.77 9.40
CA SER A 30 10.55 15.97 10.22
C SER A 30 9.75 15.95 11.54
N LYS A 31 8.79 15.04 11.69
CA LYS A 31 7.98 14.86 12.90
C LYS A 31 8.06 13.40 13.35
N LYS A 32 8.72 13.17 14.49
CA LYS A 32 8.74 11.88 15.19
C LYS A 32 7.32 11.56 15.66
N GLU A 33 6.56 10.83 14.85
CA GLU A 33 5.29 10.25 15.30
C GLU A 33 5.56 8.86 15.92
N THR A 34 4.97 8.68 17.10
CA THR A 34 5.25 7.63 18.08
C THR A 34 4.87 6.23 17.58
N ALA A 35 5.50 5.21 18.17
CA ALA A 35 5.49 3.80 17.79
C ALA A 35 4.15 3.04 17.94
N SER A 36 3.05 3.57 17.41
CA SER A 36 1.87 2.78 17.03
C SER A 36 2.06 2.18 15.64
N GLU A 37 1.25 1.18 15.27
CA GLU A 37 1.20 0.74 13.87
C GLU A 37 0.72 1.92 13.01
N SER A 38 1.64 2.59 12.31
CA SER A 38 1.25 3.69 11.43
C SER A 38 0.29 3.17 10.35
N PRO A 39 -0.76 3.92 9.96
CA PRO A 39 -1.70 3.51 8.93
C PRO A 39 -1.00 3.06 7.63
N LEU A 40 0.17 3.65 7.35
CA LEU A 40 1.04 3.25 6.24
C LEU A 40 1.59 1.83 6.38
N LYS A 41 2.08 1.43 7.56
CA LYS A 41 2.58 0.06 7.81
C LYS A 41 1.47 -0.97 7.65
N ILE A 42 0.28 -0.69 8.20
CA ILE A 42 -0.90 -1.57 8.07
C ILE A 42 -1.29 -1.70 6.59
N ALA A 43 -1.29 -0.59 5.84
CA ALA A 43 -1.62 -0.60 4.42
C ALA A 43 -0.64 -1.44 3.60
N LEU A 44 0.68 -1.24 3.82
CA LEU A 44 1.73 -1.97 3.12
C LEU A 44 1.74 -3.46 3.47
N PHE A 45 1.53 -3.82 4.74
CA PHE A 45 1.41 -5.22 5.16
C PHE A 45 0.21 -5.90 4.49
N SER A 46 -0.94 -5.23 4.48
CA SER A 46 -2.16 -5.76 3.85
C SER A 46 -1.99 -5.93 2.34
N LEU A 47 -1.41 -4.93 1.67
CA LEU A 47 -1.06 -5.00 0.23
C LEU A 47 -0.13 -6.17 -0.06
N ALA A 48 0.89 -6.38 0.77
CA ALA A 48 1.83 -7.49 0.61
C ALA A 48 1.12 -8.84 0.73
N LYS A 49 0.24 -9.02 1.71
CA LYS A 49 -0.53 -10.27 1.89
C LYS A 49 -1.43 -10.56 0.70
N MET A 50 -2.14 -9.55 0.18
CA MET A 50 -2.97 -9.71 -1.03
C MET A 50 -2.12 -10.05 -2.26
N CYS A 51 -0.99 -9.35 -2.44
CA CYS A 51 -0.08 -9.58 -3.56
C CYS A 51 0.63 -10.93 -3.50
N SER A 52 0.86 -11.52 -2.32
CA SER A 52 1.40 -12.87 -2.21
C SER A 52 0.43 -13.92 -2.75
N ASN A 53 -0.87 -13.76 -2.44
CA ASN A 53 -1.88 -14.78 -2.75
C ASN A 53 -2.53 -14.61 -4.13
N HIS A 54 -2.49 -13.41 -4.73
CA HIS A 54 -3.22 -13.12 -5.96
C HIS A 54 -2.36 -12.42 -7.03
N GLN A 55 -2.20 -13.07 -8.19
CA GLN A 55 -1.48 -12.51 -9.33
C GLN A 55 -2.11 -11.20 -9.84
N ILE A 56 -3.44 -11.11 -9.82
CA ILE A 56 -4.15 -9.92 -10.29
C ILE A 56 -3.82 -8.69 -9.44
N CYS A 57 -3.62 -8.89 -8.13
CA CYS A 57 -3.21 -7.83 -7.21
C CYS A 57 -1.80 -7.33 -7.54
N ARG A 58 -0.87 -8.23 -7.89
CA ARG A 58 0.49 -7.86 -8.32
C ARG A 58 0.48 -7.01 -9.59
N GLN A 59 -0.32 -7.39 -10.58
CA GLN A 59 -0.43 -6.63 -11.83
C GLN A 59 -1.07 -5.25 -11.61
N PHE A 60 -2.08 -5.19 -10.74
CA PHE A 60 -2.71 -3.94 -10.36
C PHE A 60 -1.72 -2.96 -9.70
N VAL A 61 -0.93 -3.43 -8.73
CA VAL A 61 0.08 -2.58 -8.07
C VAL A 61 1.17 -2.15 -9.04
N LYS A 62 1.65 -3.03 -9.93
CA LYS A 62 2.67 -2.68 -10.94
C LYS A 62 2.18 -1.64 -11.95
N SER A 63 0.88 -1.65 -12.26
CA SER A 63 0.26 -0.68 -13.18
C SER A 63 -0.12 0.63 -12.49
N SER A 64 -0.02 0.70 -11.16
CA SER A 64 -0.35 1.90 -10.39
C SER A 64 0.80 2.91 -10.43
N GLU A 65 0.46 4.18 -10.51
CA GLU A 65 1.40 5.30 -10.37
C GLU A 65 2.11 5.33 -9.01
N LEU A 66 1.56 4.63 -8.01
CA LEU A 66 2.15 4.51 -6.68
C LEU A 66 3.26 3.44 -6.59
N PHE A 67 3.50 2.66 -7.65
CA PHE A 67 4.55 1.64 -7.64
C PHE A 67 5.93 2.18 -7.23
N PRO A 68 6.42 3.33 -7.75
CA PRO A 68 7.69 3.90 -7.32
C PRO A 68 7.67 4.37 -5.86
N VAL A 69 6.53 4.88 -5.39
CA VAL A 69 6.36 5.32 -3.99
C VAL A 69 6.48 4.13 -3.05
N ILE A 70 5.78 3.03 -3.33
CA ILE A 70 5.84 1.79 -2.56
C ILE A 70 7.27 1.21 -2.54
N ALA A 71 7.98 1.26 -3.69
CA ALA A 71 9.36 0.83 -3.79
C ALA A 71 10.29 1.67 -2.90
N ARG A 72 10.12 2.99 -2.87
CA ARG A 72 10.90 3.88 -1.98
C ARG A 72 10.59 3.66 -0.51
N LEU A 73 9.33 3.44 -0.15
CA LEU A 73 8.92 3.18 1.23
C LEU A 73 9.52 1.90 1.80
N LYS A 74 9.77 0.87 0.98
CA LYS A 74 10.52 -0.33 1.40
C LYS A 74 11.95 -0.05 1.85
N HIS A 75 12.54 1.03 1.34
CA HIS A 75 13.94 1.41 1.59
C HIS A 75 14.06 2.54 2.62
N SER A 76 12.93 3.03 3.16
CA SER A 76 12.92 4.00 4.26
C SER A 76 13.41 3.33 5.55
N PRO A 77 14.26 3.99 6.36
CA PRO A 77 14.77 3.47 7.63
C PRO A 77 13.67 3.23 8.68
#